data_AF-A0AAD7NN87-F1
#
_entry.id   AF-A0AAD7NN87-F1
#
_cell.length_a   1.000
_cell.length_b   1.000
_cell.length_c   1.000
_cell.angle_alpha   90.00
_cell.angle_beta   90.00
_cell.angle_gamma   90.00
#
_symmetry.space_group_name_H-M   'P 1'
#
loop_
_entity.id
_entity.type
_entity.pdbx_description
1 polymer ?
#
loop_
_entity_poly.entity_id
_entity_poly.type
_entity_poly.pdbx_seq_one_letter_code
_entity_poly.pdbx_strand_id
1 'polypeptide(L)'
;MGDVFLQENDEVTAISLFTLALQGFTLMDVHRSRAECLLRLGDISEKNGDSLNALELWEMARTLFEHSSQTKQIQAIDERMYRVDKDVKEQHLEDLAHLVELSVPVRKADEEDEEDSEIELEVNEAEVERVVV
;
A
#
# COMPACT_ATOMS: atom_id res chain seq x y z
N MET A 1 -29.92 8.46 10.95
CA MET A 1 -29.49 8.97 12.28
C MET A 1 -27.98 8.85 12.41
N GLY A 2 -27.35 7.70 12.17
CA GLY A 2 -25.88 7.57 12.19
C GLY A 2 -25.14 8.58 11.29
N ASP A 3 -25.65 8.88 10.09
CA ASP A 3 -25.01 9.85 9.18
C ASP A 3 -24.96 11.28 9.75
N VAL A 4 -25.90 11.67 10.63
CA VAL A 4 -25.89 13.01 11.27
C VAL A 4 -24.70 13.11 12.21
N PHE A 5 -24.45 12.06 13.00
CA PHE A 5 -23.30 12.02 13.90
C PHE A 5 -21.98 11.96 13.13
N LEU A 6 -21.95 11.35 11.94
CA LEU A 6 -20.78 11.46 11.05
C LEU A 6 -20.53 12.90 10.58
N GLN A 7 -21.58 13.68 10.30
CA GLN A 7 -21.44 15.11 9.96
C GLN A 7 -20.92 15.94 11.13
N GLU A 8 -21.25 15.55 12.36
CA GLU A 8 -20.76 16.18 13.60
C GLU A 8 -19.39 15.63 14.04
N ASN A 9 -18.80 14.72 13.26
CA ASN A 9 -17.54 14.04 13.56
C ASN A 9 -17.57 13.22 14.87
N ASP A 10 -18.76 12.83 15.33
CA ASP A 10 -18.98 11.90 16.43
C ASP A 10 -19.07 10.47 15.88
N GLU A 11 -17.90 9.91 15.60
CA GLU A 11 -17.79 8.56 15.05
C GLU A 11 -18.20 7.48 16.05
N VAL A 12 -17.97 7.69 17.35
CA VAL A 12 -18.29 6.69 18.39
C VAL A 12 -19.80 6.48 18.46
N THR A 13 -20.56 7.58 18.47
CA THR A 13 -22.03 7.50 18.45
C THR A 13 -22.53 6.96 17.11
N ALA A 14 -21.93 7.38 15.99
CA ALA A 14 -22.30 6.86 14.67
C ALA A 14 -22.12 5.33 14.57
N ILE A 15 -20.96 4.82 14.99
CA ILE A 15 -20.66 3.37 15.05
C ILE A 15 -21.71 2.68 15.90
N SER A 16 -21.96 3.16 17.12
CA SER A 16 -22.93 2.56 18.04
C SER A 16 -24.33 2.47 17.42
N LEU A 17 -24.76 3.53 16.72
CA LEU A 17 -26.06 3.56 16.04
C LEU A 17 -26.12 2.61 14.83
N PHE A 18 -25.07 2.56 14.01
CA PHE A 18 -25.02 1.65 12.87
C PHE A 18 -24.95 0.18 13.31
N THR A 19 -24.22 -0.13 14.39
CA THR A 19 -24.18 -1.48 14.97
C THR A 19 -25.56 -1.88 15.52
N LEU A 20 -26.22 -0.98 16.25
CA LEU A 20 -27.57 -1.24 16.76
C LEU A 20 -28.58 -1.43 15.61
N ALA A 21 -28.50 -0.60 14.58
CA ALA A 21 -29.34 -0.71 13.39
C ALA A 21 -29.07 -2.03 12.65
N LEU A 22 -27.81 -2.44 12.49
CA LEU A 22 -27.43 -3.70 11.88
C LEU A 22 -28.04 -4.89 12.62
N GLN A 23 -28.02 -4.89 13.95
CA GLN A 23 -28.69 -5.93 14.76
C GLN A 23 -30.20 -5.96 14.50
N GLY A 24 -30.85 -4.81 14.52
CA GLY A 24 -32.29 -4.69 14.24
C GLY A 24 -32.66 -5.19 12.84
N PHE A 25 -31.93 -4.77 11.80
CA PHE A 25 -32.17 -5.23 10.42
C PHE A 25 -31.82 -6.70 10.20
N THR A 26 -30.89 -7.25 10.99
CA THR A 26 -30.60 -8.69 10.97
C THR A 26 -31.77 -9.49 11.53
N LEU A 27 -32.40 -9.04 12.62
CA LEU A 27 -33.59 -9.68 13.18
C LEU A 27 -34.80 -9.62 12.24
N MET A 28 -34.92 -8.53 11.46
CA MET A 28 -36.00 -8.33 10.49
C MET A 28 -35.69 -8.91 9.09
N ASP A 29 -34.51 -9.49 8.91
CA ASP A 29 -33.99 -10.02 7.64
C ASP A 29 -34.03 -9.02 6.46
N VAL A 30 -33.74 -7.74 6.73
CA VAL A 30 -33.74 -6.69 5.71
C VAL A 30 -32.34 -6.54 5.11
N HIS A 31 -32.02 -7.34 4.10
CA HIS A 31 -30.68 -7.39 3.49
C HIS A 31 -30.14 -6.03 3.06
N ARG A 32 -30.95 -5.21 2.36
CA ARG A 32 -30.52 -3.89 1.88
C ARG A 32 -30.09 -2.98 3.02
N SER A 33 -30.85 -2.94 4.11
CA SER A 33 -30.57 -2.06 5.24
C SER A 33 -29.39 -2.56 6.08
N ARG A 34 -29.21 -3.88 6.19
CA ARG A 34 -28.00 -4.50 6.77
C ARG A 34 -26.76 -4.09 5.97
N ALA A 35 -26.84 -4.16 4.64
CA ALA A 35 -25.76 -3.78 3.74
C ALA A 35 -25.38 -2.30 3.88
N GLU A 36 -26.36 -1.40 3.99
CA GLU A 36 -26.13 0.03 4.21
C GLU A 36 -25.37 0.29 5.53
N CYS A 37 -25.73 -0.42 6.61
CA CYS A 37 -25.05 -0.29 7.89
C CYS A 37 -23.59 -0.77 7.81
N LEU A 38 -23.35 -1.91 7.15
CA LEU A 38 -22.01 -2.45 6.94
C LEU A 38 -21.16 -1.54 6.05
N LEU A 39 -21.75 -0.98 4.99
CA LEU A 39 -21.09 0.01 4.13
C LEU A 39 -20.58 1.21 4.93
N ARG A 40 -21.43 1.75 5.81
CA ARG A 40 -21.08 2.89 6.67
C ARG A 40 -20.02 2.55 7.71
N LEU A 41 -20.09 1.37 8.33
CA LEU A 41 -19.06 0.91 9.26
C LEU A 41 -17.70 0.71 8.54
N GLY A 42 -17.72 0.22 7.30
CA GLY A 42 -16.53 0.11 6.46
C GLY A 42 -15.94 1.48 6.10
N ASP A 43 -16.78 2.44 5.70
CA ASP A 43 -16.37 3.83 5.42
C ASP A 43 -15.70 4.47 6.66
N ILE A 44 -16.22 4.23 7.87
CA ILE A 44 -15.63 4.71 9.13
C ILE A 44 -14.30 4.01 9.44
N SER A 45 -14.20 2.71 9.16
CA SER A 45 -12.96 1.93 9.40
C SER A 45 -11.83 2.39 8.49
N GLU A 46 -12.12 2.63 7.22
CA GLU A 46 -11.14 3.16 6.25
C GLU A 46 -10.66 4.56 6.66
N LYS A 47 -11.58 5.45 7.07
CA LYS A 47 -11.22 6.78 7.57
C LYS A 47 -10.30 6.73 8.78
N ASN A 48 -10.43 5.70 9.63
CA ASN A 48 -9.59 5.48 10.80
C ASN A 48 -8.28 4.74 10.47
N GLY A 49 -8.00 4.45 9.19
CA GLY A 49 -6.78 3.78 8.74
C GLY A 49 -6.83 2.26 8.84
N ASP A 50 -7.96 1.67 9.24
CA ASP A 50 -8.14 0.22 9.28
C ASP A 50 -8.71 -0.29 7.94
N SER A 51 -7.84 -0.29 6.94
CA SER A 51 -8.16 -0.73 5.58
C SER A 51 -8.59 -2.20 5.51
N LEU A 52 -8.04 -3.06 6.38
CA LEU A 52 -8.40 -4.49 6.39
C LEU A 52 -9.84 -4.68 6.88
N ASN A 53 -10.18 -4.08 8.03
CA ASN A 53 -11.54 -4.16 8.55
C ASN A 53 -12.56 -3.50 7.59
N ALA A 54 -12.17 -2.41 6.92
CA ALA A 54 -13.00 -1.78 5.90
C ALA A 54 -13.34 -2.73 4.73
N LEU A 55 -12.33 -3.45 4.21
CA LEU A 55 -12.51 -4.42 3.13
C LEU A 55 -13.44 -5.56 3.52
N GLU A 56 -13.30 -6.12 4.73
CA GLU A 56 -14.17 -7.19 5.23
C GLU A 56 -15.63 -6.70 5.34
N LEU A 57 -15.85 -5.52 5.92
CA LEU A 57 -17.17 -4.92 6.06
C LEU A 57 -17.82 -4.63 4.70
N TRP A 58 -17.05 -4.12 3.75
CA TRP A 58 -17.53 -3.86 2.39
C TRP A 58 -17.84 -5.15 1.62
N GLU A 59 -17.06 -6.22 1.78
CA GLU A 59 -17.36 -7.52 1.19
C GLU A 59 -18.68 -8.09 1.71
N MET A 60 -18.91 -8.01 3.03
CA MET A 60 -20.20 -8.38 3.62
C MET A 60 -21.34 -7.51 3.09
N ALA A 61 -21.14 -6.20 2.95
CA ALA A 61 -22.14 -5.31 2.38
C ALA A 61 -22.46 -5.66 0.91
N ARG A 62 -21.43 -5.99 0.13
CA ARG A 62 -21.51 -6.35 -1.30
C ARG A 62 -22.40 -7.56 -1.51
N THR A 63 -22.18 -8.64 -0.76
CA THR A 63 -23.00 -9.87 -0.85
C THR A 63 -24.48 -9.58 -0.55
N LEU A 64 -24.78 -8.77 0.47
CA LEU A 64 -26.16 -8.39 0.81
C LEU A 64 -26.81 -7.48 -0.25
N PHE A 65 -26.02 -6.62 -0.91
CA PHE A 65 -26.51 -5.85 -2.05
C PHE A 65 -26.73 -6.71 -3.29
N GLU A 66 -25.95 -7.77 -3.51
CA GLU A 66 -26.22 -8.78 -4.54
C GLU A 66 -27.56 -9.48 -4.29
N HIS A 67 -27.81 -9.95 -3.06
CA HIS A 67 -29.08 -10.58 -2.68
C HIS A 67 -30.28 -9.66 -2.87
N SER A 68 -30.09 -8.34 -2.72
CA SER A 68 -31.14 -7.34 -2.91
C SER A 68 -31.15 -6.69 -4.30
N SER A 69 -30.35 -7.20 -5.26
CA SER A 69 -30.24 -6.68 -6.63
C SER A 69 -29.86 -5.20 -6.74
N GLN A 70 -29.07 -4.70 -5.79
CA GLN A 70 -28.64 -3.31 -5.67
C GLN A 70 -27.33 -3.05 -6.44
N THR A 71 -27.38 -3.16 -7.77
CA THR A 71 -26.19 -3.10 -8.65
C THR A 71 -25.38 -1.82 -8.56
N LYS A 72 -26.01 -0.66 -8.36
CA LYS A 72 -25.31 0.62 -8.18
C LYS A 72 -24.47 0.64 -6.91
N GLN A 73 -24.98 0.05 -5.84
CA GLN A 73 -24.26 -0.04 -4.57
C GLN A 73 -23.09 -1.00 -4.66
N ILE A 74 -23.25 -2.11 -5.38
CA ILE A 74 -22.15 -3.06 -5.66
C ILE A 74 -21.01 -2.36 -6.39
N GLN A 75 -21.32 -1.63 -7.47
CA GLN A 75 -20.29 -0.86 -8.21
C GLN A 75 -19.57 0.14 -7.32
N ALA A 76 -20.32 0.87 -6.48
CA ALA A 76 -19.73 1.84 -5.56
C ALA A 76 -18.84 1.18 -4.50
N ILE A 77 -19.14 -0.05 -4.09
CA ILE A 77 -18.27 -0.83 -3.20
C ILE A 77 -17.01 -1.29 -3.95
N ASP A 78 -17.16 -1.84 -5.15
CA ASP A 78 -16.05 -2.32 -5.96
C ASP A 78 -15.03 -1.20 -6.22
N GLU A 79 -15.50 0.02 -6.51
CA GLU A 79 -14.64 1.21 -6.67
C GLU A 79 -13.89 1.59 -5.39
N ARG A 80 -14.53 1.50 -4.21
CA ARG A 80 -13.88 1.75 -2.92
C ARG A 80 -12.81 0.71 -2.62
N MET A 81 -13.14 -0.58 -2.80
CA MET A 81 -12.22 -1.69 -2.55
C MET A 81 -11.00 -1.61 -3.48
N TYR A 82 -11.22 -1.28 -4.76
CA TYR A 82 -10.13 -1.07 -5.72
C TYR A 82 -9.19 0.07 -5.30
N ARG A 83 -9.75 1.20 -4.82
CA ARG A 83 -8.93 2.32 -4.31
C ARG A 83 -8.06 1.88 -3.13
N VAL A 84 -8.65 1.23 -2.13
CA VAL A 84 -7.91 0.82 -0.94
C VAL A 84 -6.84 -0.23 -1.26
N ASP A 85 -7.14 -1.21 -2.12
CA ASP A 85 -6.15 -2.21 -2.55
C ASP A 85 -4.97 -1.58 -3.31
N LYS A 86 -5.24 -0.51 -4.09
CA LYS A 86 -4.19 0.28 -4.73
C LYS A 86 -3.33 1.01 -3.71
N ASP A 87 -3.95 1.71 -2.75
CA ASP A 87 -3.26 2.51 -1.74
C ASP A 87 -2.37 1.63 -0.83
N VAL A 88 -2.85 0.46 -0.42
CA VAL A 88 -2.07 -0.52 0.36
C VAL A 88 -0.85 -1.01 -0.41
N LYS A 89 -0.99 -1.27 -1.72
CA LYS A 89 0.13 -1.67 -2.58
C LYS A 89 1.16 -0.56 -2.76
N GLU A 90 0.72 0.69 -2.91
CA GLU A 90 1.61 1.84 -3.03
C GLU A 90 2.39 2.08 -1.73
N GLN A 91 1.74 2.04 -0.57
CA GLN A 91 2.41 2.11 0.73
C GLN A 91 3.45 1.01 0.90
N HIS A 92 3.11 -0.23 0.52
CA HIS A 92 4.07 -1.34 0.60
C HIS A 92 5.29 -1.13 -0.29
N LEU A 93 5.12 -0.57 -1.49
CA LEU A 93 6.23 -0.26 -2.39
C LEU A 93 7.12 0.86 -1.84
N GLU A 94 6.53 1.89 -1.21
CA GLU A 94 7.26 2.98 -0.55
C GLU A 94 8.08 2.48 0.64
N ASP A 95 7.48 1.64 1.49
CA ASP A 95 8.16 1.02 2.63
C ASP A 95 9.36 0.18 2.19
N LEU A 96 9.21 -0.60 1.11
CA LEU A 96 10.29 -1.38 0.53
C LEU A 96 11.39 -0.49 -0.06
N ALA A 97 11.05 0.62 -0.73
CA ALA A 97 12.02 1.56 -1.27
C ALA A 97 12.87 2.21 -0.17
N HIS A 98 12.26 2.61 0.95
CA HIS A 98 12.96 3.19 2.09
C HIS A 98 13.94 2.19 2.74
N LEU A 99 13.59 0.91 2.80
CA LEU A 99 14.50 -0.14 3.28
C LEU A 99 15.72 -0.34 2.34
N VAL A 100 15.54 -0.17 1.03
CA VAL A 100 16.65 -0.26 0.06
C VAL A 100 17.61 0.92 0.19
N GLU A 101 17.13 2.15 0.37
CA GLU A 101 17.99 3.33 0.56
C GLU A 101 18.88 3.23 1.80
N LEU A 102 18.36 2.68 2.90
CA LEU A 102 19.14 2.43 4.12
C LEU A 102 20.21 1.33 3.96
N SER A 103 20.09 0.51 2.91
CA SER A 103 20.99 -0.63 2.66
C SER A 103 22.16 -0.33 1.73
N VAL A 104 22.27 0.89 1.17
CA VAL A 104 23.40 1.25 0.30
C VAL A 104 24.60 1.69 1.15
N PRO A 105 25.68 0.88 1.27
CA PRO A 105 26.89 1.36 1.92
C PRO A 105 27.51 2.45 1.05
N VAL A 106 27.58 3.66 1.59
CA VAL A 106 28.40 4.75 1.05
C VAL A 106 29.85 4.25 1.03
N ARG A 107 30.33 3.78 -0.13
CA ARG A 107 31.76 3.61 -0.37
C ARG A 107 32.37 5.01 -0.50
N LYS A 108 32.80 5.57 0.63
CA LYS A 108 33.84 6.61 0.62
C LYS A 108 35.20 5.91 0.54
N ALA A 109 35.82 6.03 -0.62
CA ALA A 109 37.27 6.05 -0.80
C ALA A 109 37.42 7.16 -1.86
N ASP A 110 37.83 8.39 -1.55
CA ASP A 110 39.06 8.82 -0.87
C ASP A 110 40.24 7.96 -1.33
N GLU A 111 40.81 8.29 -2.49
CA GLU A 111 42.25 8.21 -2.74
C GLU A 111 42.62 9.19 -3.87
N GLU A 112 43.67 9.94 -3.59
CA GLU A 112 44.06 11.24 -4.14
C GLU A 112 44.85 11.12 -5.46
N ASP A 113 44.89 12.23 -6.18
CA ASP A 113 45.77 12.51 -7.32
C ASP A 113 47.24 12.18 -7.00
N GLU A 114 47.95 11.46 -7.90
CA GLU A 114 49.42 11.55 -7.98
C GLU A 114 49.93 11.26 -9.41
N GLU A 115 50.26 12.37 -10.07
CA GLU A 115 51.39 12.67 -10.95
C GLU A 115 51.73 11.84 -12.21
N ASP A 116 51.85 12.62 -13.28
CA ASP A 116 52.55 12.35 -14.54
C ASP A 116 53.93 11.71 -14.34
N SER A 117 54.22 10.64 -15.10
CA SER A 117 55.59 10.31 -15.46
C SER A 117 55.67 9.82 -16.89
N GLU A 118 56.20 10.68 -17.76
CA GLU A 118 56.72 10.35 -19.08
C GLU A 118 57.70 9.18 -18.97
N ILE A 119 57.50 8.13 -19.78
CA ILE A 119 58.50 7.08 -19.97
C ILE A 119 59.19 7.36 -21.31
N GLU A 120 60.35 8.02 -21.26
CA GLU A 120 61.35 7.94 -22.32
C GLU A 120 61.93 6.52 -22.33
N LEU A 121 61.61 5.74 -23.37
CA LEU A 121 62.29 4.46 -23.64
C LEU A 121 63.54 4.74 -24.47
N GLU A 122 64.66 4.90 -23.78
CA GLU A 122 66.00 4.89 -24.39
C GLU A 122 66.35 3.45 -24.79
N VAL A 123 66.66 3.28 -26.07
CA VAL A 123 67.07 2.03 -26.71
C VAL A 123 68.46 1.64 -26.22
N ASN A 124 68.68 0.38 -25.83
CA ASN A 124 70.01 -0.21 -25.84
C ASN A 124 70.01 -1.56 -26.55
N GLU A 125 70.54 -1.52 -27.78
CA GLU A 125 71.01 -2.68 -28.53
C GLU A 125 72.26 -3.25 -27.85
N ALA A 126 72.29 -4.55 -27.54
CA ALA A 126 73.54 -5.33 -27.49
C ALA A 126 73.28 -6.84 -27.33
N GLU A 127 73.68 -7.59 -28.37
CA GLU A 127 74.35 -8.91 -28.37
C GLU A 127 73.59 -10.12 -27.80
N VAL A 128 73.07 -11.08 -28.61
CA VAL A 128 73.67 -11.98 -29.63
C VAL A 128 74.66 -13.01 -29.04
N GLU A 129 74.38 -14.29 -29.35
CA GLU A 129 75.23 -15.50 -29.25
C GLU A 129 75.30 -16.23 -27.89
N ARG A 130 75.24 -17.57 -27.76
CA ARG A 130 75.25 -18.71 -28.71
C ARG A 130 74.98 -20.03 -27.93
N VAL A 131 74.16 -20.90 -28.53
CA VAL A 131 74.44 -22.33 -28.91
C VAL A 131 74.55 -23.45 -27.85
N VAL A 132 74.23 -24.66 -28.37
CA VAL A 132 74.31 -26.06 -27.89
C VAL A 132 73.16 -26.47 -26.95
N VAL A 133 72.32 -27.47 -27.25
CA VAL A 133 72.51 -28.76 -27.95
C VAL A 133 71.32 -29.09 -28.84
#